data_AF-A0A2M7G3H8-F1
#
_entry.id   AF-A0A2M7G3H8-F1
#
_cell.length_a   1.000
_cell.length_b   1.000
_cell.length_c   1.000
_cell.angle_alpha   90.00
_cell.angle_beta   90.00
_cell.angle_gamma   90.00
#
_symmetry.space_group_name_H-M   'P 1'
#
loop_
_entity.id
_entity.type
_entity.pdbx_description
1 polymer ?
#
loop_
_entity_poly.entity_id
_entity_poly.type
_entity_poly.pdbx_seq_one_letter_code
_entity_poly.pdbx_strand_id
1 'polypeptide(L)'
;MTLPEHRVLFYAPGGGTGHLNRAYALARSLKKIRPHLSPLILTSAPFLPPLIQEGLSVLRMPSPTEQNQSGFSLQLLETLCLKASPQVLLVDTHSVGMNEDFAQFWSKFKGYKIFLRRDLQTPLHTAYDQNWLLTPAEKGYLVNREKSELFAPELARKILRASSNLPLVLIAHNGPPSETYALFMRLWLALKHAPLELRFASFLSPLPELAAYWIHYFPLSEILTGVDLLIGGGGYNLIAESRVFSKKILSFAFERPLDHQAARIQPHEILNTEDSPQQIQSRIFSRLKDALPEASSDQTAHQLAQEISDLL
;
A
#
# COMPACT_ATOMS: atom_id res chain seq x y z
N MET A 1 33.71 6.85 5.65
CA MET A 1 32.28 6.83 6.00
C MET A 1 31.96 5.50 6.62
N THR A 2 31.91 5.43 7.94
CA THR A 2 31.51 4.23 8.69
C THR A 2 29.99 4.07 8.55
N LEU A 3 29.57 2.97 7.96
CA LEU A 3 28.16 2.65 7.74
C LEU A 3 27.55 2.18 9.07
N PRO A 4 26.31 2.58 9.46
CA PRO A 4 25.74 2.27 10.77
C PRO A 4 25.60 0.76 10.99
N GLU A 5 25.82 0.31 12.24
CA GLU A 5 26.15 -1.07 12.62
C GLU A 5 25.06 -2.14 12.40
N HIS A 6 23.81 -1.78 12.08
CA HIS A 6 22.76 -2.77 11.79
C HIS A 6 21.86 -2.32 10.63
N ARG A 7 22.01 -2.99 9.49
CA ARG A 7 21.34 -2.69 8.22
C ARG A 7 20.29 -3.74 7.91
N VAL A 8 19.05 -3.27 7.78
CA VAL A 8 17.94 -4.07 7.29
C VAL A 8 17.62 -3.62 5.88
N LEU A 9 17.66 -4.56 4.94
CA LEU A 9 17.35 -4.30 3.54
C LEU A 9 15.95 -4.82 3.24
N PHE A 10 15.10 -3.96 2.70
CA PHE A 10 13.78 -4.31 2.20
C PHE A 10 13.87 -4.39 0.67
N TYR A 11 13.58 -5.54 0.09
CA TYR A 11 13.47 -5.74 -1.34
C TYR A 11 11.99 -5.84 -1.72
N ALA A 12 11.47 -4.77 -2.32
CA ALA A 12 10.06 -4.56 -2.62
C ALA A 12 9.85 -4.29 -4.13
N PRO A 13 10.14 -5.26 -5.01
CA PRO A 13 9.96 -5.12 -6.45
C PRO A 13 8.47 -5.08 -6.83
N GLY A 14 8.06 -4.19 -7.73
CA GLY A 14 6.68 -4.16 -8.21
C GLY A 14 6.40 -3.07 -9.23
N GLY A 15 5.44 -3.31 -10.12
CA GLY A 15 5.00 -2.34 -11.15
C GLY A 15 4.04 -1.26 -10.64
N GLY A 16 3.73 -1.25 -9.35
CA GLY A 16 2.91 -0.22 -8.69
C GLY A 16 3.46 0.06 -7.29
N THR A 17 2.70 0.78 -6.45
CA THR A 17 3.23 1.23 -5.13
C THR A 17 2.88 0.34 -3.95
N GLY A 18 2.19 -0.78 -4.17
CA GLY A 18 1.76 -1.66 -3.06
C GLY A 18 2.93 -2.24 -2.25
N HIS A 19 3.98 -2.69 -2.94
CA HIS A 19 5.17 -3.28 -2.28
C HIS A 19 5.96 -2.22 -1.53
N LEU A 20 6.14 -1.04 -2.15
CA LEU A 20 6.74 0.13 -1.50
C LEU A 20 5.97 0.55 -0.25
N ASN A 21 4.63 0.59 -0.31
CA ASN A 21 3.80 0.92 0.86
C ASN A 21 4.05 -0.04 2.03
N ARG A 22 4.06 -1.36 1.79
CA ARG A 22 4.28 -2.32 2.87
C ARG A 22 5.71 -2.29 3.40
N ALA A 23 6.70 -2.13 2.53
CA ALA A 23 8.09 -1.94 2.94
C ALA A 23 8.24 -0.67 3.80
N TYR A 24 7.58 0.42 3.43
CA TYR A 24 7.54 1.66 4.20
C TYR A 24 6.89 1.45 5.57
N ALA A 25 5.72 0.81 5.62
CA ALA A 25 5.03 0.47 6.87
C ALA A 25 5.93 -0.31 7.84
N LEU A 26 6.59 -1.37 7.36
CA LEU A 26 7.47 -2.19 8.17
C LEU A 26 8.74 -1.46 8.59
N ALA A 27 9.37 -0.72 7.66
CA ALA A 27 10.60 0.02 7.95
C ALA A 27 10.38 1.09 9.02
N ARG A 28 9.26 1.82 8.96
CA ARG A 28 8.87 2.78 10.01
C ARG A 28 8.66 2.08 11.34
N SER A 29 7.82 1.04 11.39
CA SER A 29 7.52 0.33 12.64
C SER A 29 8.80 -0.24 13.26
N LEU A 30 9.70 -0.78 12.43
CA LEU A 30 10.99 -1.27 12.87
C LEU A 30 11.86 -0.16 13.46
N LYS A 31 11.91 1.02 12.83
CA LYS A 31 12.66 2.18 13.32
C LYS A 31 12.09 2.74 14.63
N LYS A 32 10.76 2.70 14.82
CA LYS A 32 10.14 3.07 16.11
C LYS A 32 10.61 2.15 17.24
N ILE A 33 10.64 0.83 17.01
CA ILE A 33 11.03 -0.16 18.03
C ILE A 33 12.56 -0.19 18.23
N ARG A 34 13.32 0.04 17.17
CA ARG A 34 14.79 0.01 17.16
C ARG A 34 15.35 1.24 16.42
N PRO A 35 15.42 2.42 17.08
CA PRO A 35 15.82 3.67 16.44
C PRO A 35 17.22 3.70 15.83
N HIS A 36 18.12 2.80 16.28
CA HIS A 36 19.48 2.65 15.77
C HIS A 36 19.55 1.88 14.44
N LEU A 37 18.48 1.17 14.06
CA LEU A 37 18.46 0.47 12.78
C LEU A 37 18.40 1.47 11.63
N SER A 38 19.08 1.13 10.54
CA SER A 38 19.05 1.90 9.29
C SER A 38 18.39 1.08 8.18
N PRO A 39 17.05 1.16 8.04
CA PRO A 39 16.34 0.53 6.94
C PRO A 39 16.72 1.15 5.59
N LEU A 40 17.02 0.30 4.62
CA LEU A 40 17.12 0.67 3.21
C LEU A 40 16.03 -0.08 2.43
N ILE A 41 15.17 0.64 1.72
CA ILE A 41 14.15 0.05 0.85
C ILE A 41 14.64 0.10 -0.59
N LEU A 42 14.70 -1.05 -1.23
CA LEU A 42 14.93 -1.22 -2.65
C LEU A 42 13.59 -1.50 -3.33
N THR A 43 13.21 -0.68 -4.30
CA THR A 43 11.93 -0.88 -5.00
C THR A 43 12.08 -0.63 -6.49
N SER A 44 11.32 -1.35 -7.30
CA SER A 44 11.15 -1.05 -8.73
C SER A 44 9.84 -0.32 -9.02
N ALA A 45 9.18 0.21 -7.99
CA ALA A 45 7.97 1.00 -8.16
C ALA A 45 8.23 2.13 -9.17
N PRO A 46 7.33 2.31 -10.17
CA PRO A 46 7.50 3.35 -11.18
C PRO A 46 7.47 4.76 -10.59
N PHE A 47 6.92 4.90 -9.38
CA PHE A 47 6.79 6.17 -8.70
C PHE A 47 7.32 6.05 -7.27
N LEU A 48 8.19 6.99 -6.90
CA LEU A 48 8.53 7.26 -5.52
C LEU A 48 7.73 8.48 -5.04
N PRO A 49 7.19 8.45 -3.81
CA PRO A 49 6.70 9.64 -3.18
C PRO A 49 7.79 10.73 -3.17
N PRO A 50 7.46 11.99 -3.47
CA PRO A 50 8.44 13.08 -3.49
C PRO A 50 9.07 13.32 -2.12
N LEU A 51 8.37 12.96 -1.04
CA LEU A 51 8.88 12.98 0.31
C LEU A 51 8.67 11.61 0.96
N ILE A 52 9.77 10.94 1.25
CA ILE A 52 9.76 9.78 2.14
C ILE A 52 10.13 10.33 3.51
N GLN A 53 9.15 10.29 4.42
CA GLN A 53 9.30 10.87 5.74
C GLN A 53 10.21 10.00 6.63
N GLU A 54 10.52 10.53 7.82
CA GLU A 54 11.11 9.76 8.94
C GLU A 54 12.54 9.25 8.73
N GLY A 55 13.26 9.85 7.78
CA GLY A 55 14.66 9.50 7.52
C GLY A 55 14.82 8.04 7.11
N LEU A 56 13.86 7.50 6.35
CA LEU A 56 13.99 6.21 5.69
C LEU A 56 14.75 6.38 4.37
N SER A 57 15.68 5.48 4.11
CA SER A 57 16.42 5.47 2.83
C SER A 57 15.69 4.61 1.83
N VAL A 58 15.40 5.14 0.64
CA VAL A 58 14.77 4.39 -0.44
C VAL A 58 15.56 4.58 -1.72
N LEU A 59 15.90 3.47 -2.35
CA LEU A 59 16.57 3.42 -3.63
C LEU A 59 15.63 2.79 -4.65
N ARG A 60 15.27 3.58 -5.67
CA ARG A 60 14.55 3.05 -6.83
C ARG A 60 15.53 2.32 -7.73
N MET A 61 15.21 1.08 -8.03
CA MET A 61 15.84 0.28 -9.07
C MET A 61 15.02 0.41 -10.34
N PRO A 62 15.65 0.39 -11.52
CA PRO A 62 14.92 0.29 -12.78
C PRO A 62 14.01 -0.94 -12.80
N SER A 63 12.83 -0.82 -13.38
CA SER A 63 11.94 -1.96 -13.57
C SER A 63 12.41 -2.84 -14.74
N PRO A 64 12.04 -4.14 -14.78
CA PRO A 64 12.36 -5.00 -15.91
C PRO A 64 11.86 -4.44 -17.26
N THR A 65 10.71 -3.73 -17.24
CA THR A 65 10.13 -3.10 -18.43
C THR A 65 10.89 -1.88 -18.90
N GLU A 66 11.64 -1.20 -18.02
CA GLU A 66 12.46 -0.03 -18.38
C GLU A 66 13.79 -0.43 -19.03
N GLN A 67 14.28 -1.65 -18.77
CA GLN A 67 15.64 -2.02 -19.13
C GLN A 67 15.77 -2.98 -20.31
N ASN A 68 14.68 -3.59 -20.80
CA ASN A 68 14.72 -4.61 -21.84
C ASN A 68 15.77 -5.72 -21.59
N GLN A 69 16.19 -5.91 -20.34
CA GLN A 69 17.25 -6.83 -19.92
C GLN A 69 16.80 -7.58 -18.67
N SER A 70 16.58 -8.89 -18.84
CA SER A 70 16.39 -9.80 -17.72
C SER A 70 17.66 -9.89 -16.87
N GLY A 71 17.52 -9.92 -15.54
CA GLY A 71 18.64 -10.17 -14.61
C GLY A 71 19.37 -8.93 -14.06
N PHE A 72 19.18 -7.72 -14.59
CA PHE A 72 19.83 -6.52 -14.05
C PHE A 72 19.39 -6.20 -12.62
N SER A 73 18.08 -6.31 -12.30
CA SER A 73 17.57 -6.08 -10.94
C SER A 73 18.20 -7.05 -9.93
N LEU A 74 18.54 -8.27 -10.37
CA LEU A 74 19.23 -9.28 -9.58
C LEU A 74 20.68 -8.89 -9.31
N GLN A 75 21.46 -8.58 -10.36
CA GLN A 75 22.84 -8.14 -10.22
C GLN A 75 22.98 -6.88 -9.34
N LEU A 76 22.02 -5.95 -9.46
CA LEU A 76 21.96 -4.77 -8.62
C LEU A 76 21.66 -5.13 -7.16
N LEU A 77 20.71 -6.03 -6.91
CA LEU A 77 20.43 -6.54 -5.57
C LEU A 77 21.66 -7.23 -4.96
N GLU A 78 22.34 -8.09 -5.72
CA GLU A 78 23.57 -8.77 -5.29
C GLU A 78 24.65 -7.75 -4.92
N THR A 79 24.90 -6.77 -5.79
CA THR A 79 25.89 -5.71 -5.58
C THR A 79 25.55 -4.88 -4.34
N LEU A 80 24.28 -4.52 -4.15
CA LEU A 80 23.83 -3.76 -2.99
C LEU A 80 23.93 -4.58 -1.71
N CYS A 81 23.59 -5.87 -1.73
CA CYS A 81 23.77 -6.75 -0.58
C CYS A 81 25.24 -6.93 -0.22
N LEU A 82 26.14 -7.07 -1.19
CA LEU A 82 27.59 -7.14 -0.94
C LEU A 82 28.11 -5.85 -0.29
N LYS A 83 27.75 -4.69 -0.87
CA LYS A 83 28.21 -3.38 -0.37
C LYS A 83 27.58 -2.99 0.96
N ALA A 84 26.29 -3.27 1.14
CA ALA A 84 25.57 -2.91 2.36
C ALA A 84 25.74 -3.93 3.47
N SER A 85 26.12 -5.18 3.14
CA SER A 85 26.27 -6.30 4.08
C SER A 85 25.12 -6.37 5.10
N PRO A 86 23.84 -6.40 4.66
CA PRO A 86 22.72 -6.37 5.59
C PRO A 86 22.64 -7.67 6.38
N GLN A 87 22.32 -7.57 7.68
CA GLN A 87 22.11 -8.74 8.53
C GLN A 87 20.73 -9.37 8.29
N VAL A 88 19.77 -8.58 7.80
CA VAL A 88 18.41 -9.01 7.50
C VAL A 88 18.00 -8.50 6.13
N LEU A 89 17.48 -9.41 5.31
CA LEU A 89 16.86 -9.12 4.02
C LEU A 89 15.38 -9.49 4.08
N LEU A 90 14.51 -8.50 3.97
CA LEU A 90 13.07 -8.67 3.92
C LEU A 90 12.60 -8.55 2.48
N VAL A 91 11.89 -9.54 1.97
CA VAL A 91 11.54 -9.67 0.55
C VAL A 91 10.02 -9.67 0.40
N ASP A 92 9.50 -8.63 -0.25
CA ASP A 92 8.10 -8.49 -0.67
C ASP A 92 7.99 -8.72 -2.17
N THR A 93 7.82 -9.97 -2.59
CA THR A 93 7.62 -10.33 -3.99
C THR A 93 6.49 -11.35 -4.10
N HIS A 94 5.92 -11.50 -5.29
CA HIS A 94 5.00 -12.62 -5.53
C HIS A 94 5.78 -13.93 -5.48
N SER A 95 5.12 -15.05 -5.17
CA SER A 95 5.73 -16.39 -5.13
C SER A 95 6.48 -16.74 -6.41
N VAL A 96 5.95 -16.32 -7.57
CA VAL A 96 6.58 -16.48 -8.90
C VAL A 96 7.82 -15.59 -9.07
N GLY A 97 7.95 -14.49 -8.32
CA GLY A 97 9.15 -13.66 -8.33
C GLY A 97 10.33 -14.25 -7.55
N MET A 98 10.20 -15.45 -6.99
CA MET A 98 11.25 -16.20 -6.30
C MET A 98 11.78 -17.38 -7.11
N ASN A 99 11.66 -17.31 -8.44
CA ASN A 99 12.16 -18.30 -9.40
C ASN A 99 13.62 -18.72 -9.13
N GLU A 100 14.02 -19.81 -9.79
CA GLU A 100 15.40 -20.32 -9.85
C GLU A 100 16.45 -19.23 -10.06
N ASP A 101 16.11 -18.15 -10.78
CA ASP A 101 16.96 -16.98 -11.03
C ASP A 101 17.53 -16.36 -9.74
N PHE A 102 16.80 -16.44 -8.62
CA PHE A 102 17.30 -15.96 -7.32
C PHE A 102 17.88 -17.08 -6.44
N ALA A 103 17.71 -18.37 -6.78
CA ALA A 103 18.16 -19.48 -5.94
C ALA A 103 19.67 -19.43 -5.66
N GLN A 104 20.45 -19.07 -6.69
CA GLN A 104 21.89 -18.90 -6.54
C GLN A 104 22.22 -17.74 -5.58
N PHE A 105 21.55 -16.60 -5.70
CA PHE A 105 21.71 -15.48 -4.78
C PHE A 105 21.34 -15.86 -3.34
N TRP A 106 20.21 -16.55 -3.15
CA TRP A 106 19.73 -16.97 -1.84
C TRP A 106 20.73 -17.88 -1.14
N SER A 107 21.37 -18.81 -1.85
CA SER A 107 22.39 -19.70 -1.26
C SER A 107 23.65 -18.95 -0.77
N LYS A 108 23.97 -17.81 -1.40
CA LYS A 108 25.15 -16.99 -1.08
C LYS A 108 24.90 -16.02 0.06
N PHE A 109 23.68 -15.50 0.19
CA PHE A 109 23.33 -14.55 1.25
C PHE A 109 23.40 -15.20 2.64
N LYS A 110 24.27 -14.68 3.51
CA LYS A 110 24.55 -15.23 4.84
C LYS A 110 23.69 -14.65 5.97
N GLY A 111 22.93 -13.57 5.70
CA GLY A 111 22.03 -12.97 6.68
C GLY A 111 20.68 -13.69 6.78
N TYR A 112 19.81 -13.20 7.66
CA TYR A 112 18.44 -13.68 7.80
C TYR A 112 17.58 -13.23 6.63
N LYS A 113 16.76 -14.15 6.11
CA LYS A 113 15.81 -13.87 5.02
C LYS A 113 14.39 -13.96 5.57
N ILE A 114 13.63 -12.89 5.39
CA ILE A 114 12.23 -12.80 5.80
C ILE A 114 11.40 -12.55 4.55
N PHE A 115 10.44 -13.42 4.26
CA PHE A 115 9.58 -13.31 3.09
C PHE A 115 8.17 -12.91 3.48
N LEU A 116 7.62 -11.93 2.78
CA LEU A 116 6.24 -11.49 2.96
C LEU A 116 5.29 -12.32 2.10
N ARG A 117 4.47 -13.16 2.75
CA ARG A 117 3.39 -13.88 2.09
C ARG A 117 2.08 -13.13 2.22
N ARG A 118 1.56 -12.66 1.09
CA ARG A 118 0.32 -11.87 1.04
C ARG A 118 -0.91 -12.67 0.67
N ASP A 119 -0.70 -13.77 -0.02
CA ASP A 119 -1.74 -14.67 -0.50
C ASP A 119 -1.49 -16.07 0.06
N LEU A 120 -2.50 -16.59 0.75
CA LEU A 120 -2.50 -17.93 1.31
C LEU A 120 -2.93 -18.98 0.29
N GLN A 121 -3.56 -18.57 -0.82
CA GLN A 121 -4.04 -19.49 -1.85
C GLN A 121 -2.90 -19.99 -2.73
N THR A 122 -1.87 -19.18 -2.94
CA THR A 122 -0.69 -19.62 -3.69
C THR A 122 0.17 -20.57 -2.84
N PRO A 123 0.53 -21.77 -3.34
CA PRO A 123 1.42 -22.70 -2.65
C PRO A 123 2.79 -22.10 -2.36
N LEU A 124 3.40 -22.50 -1.24
CA LEU A 124 4.77 -22.14 -0.93
C LEU A 124 5.73 -22.90 -1.86
N HIS A 125 6.75 -22.19 -2.36
CA HIS A 125 7.85 -22.84 -3.05
C HIS A 125 8.75 -23.55 -2.01
N THR A 126 9.42 -24.64 -2.36
CA THR A 126 10.36 -25.34 -1.45
C THR A 126 11.53 -24.46 -0.99
N ALA A 127 11.80 -23.38 -1.75
CA ALA A 127 12.82 -22.38 -1.40
C ALA A 127 12.50 -21.61 -0.09
N TYR A 128 11.29 -21.70 0.45
CA TYR A 128 10.91 -21.04 1.70
C TYR A 128 11.30 -21.85 2.97
N ASP A 129 11.61 -23.15 2.85
CA ASP A 129 11.77 -24.07 3.99
C ASP A 129 12.93 -23.72 4.94
N GLN A 130 13.86 -22.86 4.52
CA GLN A 130 14.98 -22.37 5.34
C GLN A 130 14.82 -20.90 5.79
N ASN A 131 13.67 -20.29 5.56
CA ASN A 131 13.47 -18.85 5.70
C ASN A 131 12.25 -18.51 6.55
N TRP A 132 12.25 -17.30 7.10
CA TRP A 132 11.14 -16.82 7.92
C TRP A 132 10.01 -16.33 7.02
N LEU A 133 8.80 -16.86 7.22
CA LEU A 133 7.62 -16.42 6.52
C LEU A 133 6.81 -15.48 7.40
N LEU A 134 6.61 -14.25 6.94
CA LEU A 134 5.68 -13.32 7.56
C LEU A 134 4.41 -13.27 6.71
N THR A 135 3.30 -13.70 7.29
CA THR A 135 1.97 -13.63 6.66
C THR A 135 1.17 -12.51 7.33
N PRO A 136 1.11 -11.29 6.75
CA PRO A 136 0.34 -10.20 7.36
C PRO A 136 -1.09 -10.60 7.68
N ALA A 137 -1.78 -11.30 6.78
CA ALA A 137 -3.19 -11.68 6.96
C ALA A 137 -3.49 -12.43 8.28
N GLU A 138 -2.52 -13.16 8.84
CA GLU A 138 -2.66 -13.88 10.12
C GLU A 138 -2.41 -12.98 11.34
N LYS A 139 -1.79 -11.82 11.14
CA LYS A 139 -1.36 -10.86 12.18
C LYS A 139 -2.06 -9.51 12.06
N GLY A 140 -3.00 -9.36 11.11
CA GLY A 140 -3.72 -8.13 10.81
C GLY A 140 -3.26 -7.41 9.53
N TYR A 141 -3.52 -6.12 9.45
CA TYR A 141 -3.18 -5.33 8.27
C TYR A 141 -1.87 -4.55 8.45
N LEU A 142 -0.97 -4.63 7.46
CA LEU A 142 0.20 -3.75 7.38
C LEU A 142 -0.22 -2.40 6.82
N VAL A 143 -0.29 -1.39 7.69
CA VAL A 143 -0.67 -0.02 7.35
C VAL A 143 0.44 0.99 7.60
N ASN A 144 0.42 2.09 6.85
CA ASN A 144 1.44 3.14 6.93
C ASN A 144 1.27 4.09 8.11
N ARG A 145 0.21 4.00 8.91
CA ARG A 145 0.03 4.80 10.12
C ARG A 145 -0.78 4.05 11.15
N GLU A 146 -0.52 4.32 12.42
CA GLU A 146 -1.41 4.00 13.52
C GLU A 146 -2.53 5.05 13.61
N LYS A 147 -3.67 4.71 14.24
CA LYS A 147 -4.79 5.64 14.43
C LYS A 147 -4.38 6.93 15.16
N SER A 148 -3.43 6.82 16.09
CA SER A 148 -2.88 7.94 16.87
C SER A 148 -2.00 8.89 16.05
N GLU A 149 -1.54 8.47 14.87
CA GLU A 149 -0.71 9.28 13.97
C GLU A 149 -1.53 10.05 12.93
N LEU A 150 -2.85 9.87 12.90
CA LEU A 150 -3.70 10.50 11.89
C LEU A 150 -3.96 11.97 12.25
N PHE A 151 -4.09 12.82 11.24
CA PHE A 151 -4.50 14.20 11.47
C PHE A 151 -5.95 14.26 11.95
N ALA A 152 -6.28 15.30 12.72
CA ALA A 152 -7.66 15.63 13.02
C ALA A 152 -8.44 15.87 11.70
N PRO A 153 -9.75 15.50 11.64
CA PRO A 153 -10.55 15.61 10.42
C PRO A 153 -10.50 16.98 9.74
N GLU A 154 -10.46 18.07 10.51
CA GLU A 154 -10.42 19.44 10.00
C GLU A 154 -9.11 19.74 9.25
N LEU A 155 -7.98 19.32 9.84
CA LEU A 155 -6.67 19.47 9.22
C LEU A 155 -6.55 18.55 7.99
N ALA A 156 -7.03 17.32 8.08
CA ALA A 156 -7.07 16.39 6.96
C ALA A 156 -7.88 16.95 5.78
N ARG A 157 -9.07 17.52 6.03
CA ARG A 157 -9.87 18.19 4.99
C ARG A 157 -9.15 19.40 4.39
N LYS A 158 -8.46 20.21 5.21
CA LYS A 158 -7.65 21.33 4.72
C LYS A 158 -6.53 20.86 3.78
N ILE A 159 -5.81 19.78 4.13
CA ILE A 159 -4.78 19.17 3.28
C ILE A 159 -5.39 18.64 1.98
N LEU A 160 -6.57 18.01 2.07
CA LEU A 160 -7.35 17.57 0.92
C LEU A 160 -7.98 18.74 0.13
N ARG A 161 -7.79 19.99 0.57
CA ARG A 161 -8.39 21.21 0.01
C ARG A 161 -9.92 21.16 -0.01
N ALA A 162 -10.55 20.40 0.86
CA ALA A 162 -11.99 20.20 0.92
C ALA A 162 -12.65 21.11 1.96
N SER A 163 -13.90 21.49 1.71
CA SER A 163 -14.75 22.18 2.67
C SER A 163 -15.30 21.22 3.73
N SER A 164 -15.84 21.75 4.82
CA SER A 164 -16.52 20.97 5.88
C SER A 164 -17.99 20.64 5.56
N ASN A 165 -18.57 21.23 4.51
CA ASN A 165 -20.02 21.30 4.35
C ASN A 165 -20.60 20.26 3.38
N LEU A 166 -19.74 19.56 2.64
CA LEU A 166 -20.14 18.53 1.69
C LEU A 166 -19.41 17.21 1.98
N PRO A 167 -20.03 16.07 1.64
CA PRO A 167 -19.34 14.80 1.72
C PRO A 167 -18.14 14.77 0.77
N LEU A 168 -16.99 14.32 1.27
CA LEU A 168 -15.74 14.20 0.54
C LEU A 168 -15.50 12.76 0.11
N VAL A 169 -15.41 12.57 -1.21
CA VAL A 169 -15.02 11.31 -1.83
C VAL A 169 -13.56 11.41 -2.28
N LEU A 170 -12.72 10.53 -1.75
CA LEU A 170 -11.33 10.38 -2.17
C LEU A 170 -11.20 9.18 -3.10
N ILE A 171 -10.79 9.44 -4.34
CA ILE A 171 -10.57 8.45 -5.38
C ILE A 171 -9.06 8.21 -5.48
N ALA A 172 -8.57 7.02 -5.11
CA ALA A 172 -7.15 6.72 -5.03
C ALA A 172 -6.77 5.49 -5.85
N HIS A 173 -5.79 5.62 -6.75
CA HIS A 173 -5.26 4.49 -7.51
C HIS A 173 -3.83 4.75 -8.00
N ASN A 174 -2.98 3.73 -7.92
CA ASN A 174 -1.58 3.78 -8.35
C ASN A 174 -1.21 2.52 -9.16
N GLY A 175 -2.16 2.04 -9.96
CA GLY A 175 -1.95 0.97 -10.92
C GLY A 175 -1.29 1.46 -12.22
N PRO A 176 -1.37 0.69 -13.31
CA PRO A 176 -0.95 1.13 -14.63
C PRO A 176 -1.56 2.49 -15.01
N PRO A 177 -0.84 3.36 -15.74
CA PRO A 177 -1.34 4.70 -16.08
C PRO A 177 -2.67 4.69 -16.83
N SER A 178 -2.81 3.84 -17.85
CA SER A 178 -4.04 3.73 -18.66
C SER A 178 -5.26 3.35 -17.81
N GLU A 179 -5.09 2.38 -16.92
CA GLU A 179 -6.12 1.93 -15.98
C GLU A 179 -6.50 3.05 -14.99
N THR A 180 -5.51 3.75 -14.45
CA THR A 180 -5.72 4.85 -13.50
C THR A 180 -6.47 6.02 -14.14
N TYR A 181 -6.05 6.45 -15.32
CA TYR A 181 -6.74 7.52 -16.04
C TYR A 181 -8.16 7.12 -16.45
N ALA A 182 -8.37 5.90 -16.94
CA ALA A 182 -9.70 5.41 -17.29
C ALA A 182 -10.65 5.39 -16.08
N LEU A 183 -10.19 4.86 -14.95
CA LEU A 183 -10.93 4.87 -13.69
C LEU A 183 -11.30 6.29 -13.25
N PHE A 184 -10.32 7.19 -13.23
CA PHE A 184 -10.51 8.55 -12.73
C PHE A 184 -11.45 9.36 -13.63
N MET A 185 -11.28 9.29 -14.95
CA MET A 185 -12.17 9.98 -15.90
C MET A 185 -13.60 9.47 -15.82
N ARG A 186 -13.78 8.15 -15.69
CA ARG A 186 -15.11 7.56 -15.51
C ARG A 186 -15.82 8.11 -14.28
N LEU A 187 -15.14 8.10 -13.13
CA LEU A 187 -15.71 8.59 -11.88
C LEU A 187 -15.94 10.10 -11.92
N TRP A 188 -15.03 10.87 -12.52
CA TRP A 188 -15.21 12.31 -12.70
C TRP A 188 -16.44 12.62 -13.57
N LEU A 189 -16.59 11.96 -14.72
CA LEU A 189 -17.75 12.14 -15.59
C LEU A 189 -19.06 11.79 -14.88
N ALA A 190 -19.04 10.73 -14.06
CA ALA A 190 -20.20 10.33 -13.27
C ALA A 190 -20.51 11.29 -12.11
N LEU A 191 -19.53 12.02 -11.56
CA LEU A 191 -19.72 12.72 -10.28
C LEU A 191 -19.52 14.23 -10.32
N LYS A 192 -19.00 14.82 -11.41
CA LYS A 192 -18.64 16.25 -11.48
C LYS A 192 -19.78 17.25 -11.22
N HIS A 193 -21.04 16.80 -11.32
CA HIS A 193 -22.24 17.62 -11.04
C HIS A 193 -22.98 17.17 -9.78
N ALA A 194 -22.47 16.15 -9.07
CA ALA A 194 -23.04 15.71 -7.82
C ALA A 194 -22.76 16.73 -6.69
N PRO A 195 -23.64 16.86 -5.69
CA PRO A 195 -23.40 17.68 -4.50
C PRO A 195 -22.39 17.02 -3.55
N LEU A 196 -21.17 16.81 -4.03
CA LEU A 196 -20.07 16.12 -3.37
C LEU A 196 -18.76 16.85 -3.67
N GLU A 197 -17.78 16.71 -2.77
CA GLU A 197 -16.40 17.09 -3.09
C GLU A 197 -15.61 15.87 -3.56
N LEU A 198 -14.86 16.04 -4.65
CA LEU A 198 -14.06 14.97 -5.24
C LEU A 198 -12.57 15.29 -5.14
N ARG A 199 -11.76 14.35 -4.66
CA ARG A 199 -10.31 14.44 -4.76
C ARG A 199 -9.75 13.17 -5.37
N PHE A 200 -8.74 13.34 -6.23
CA PHE A 200 -8.06 12.24 -6.92
C PHE A 200 -6.64 12.15 -6.39
N ALA A 201 -6.21 10.97 -5.95
CA ALA A 201 -4.88 10.75 -5.42
C ALA A 201 -4.14 9.67 -6.21
N SER A 202 -3.05 10.08 -6.84
CA SER A 202 -2.12 9.19 -7.52
C SER A 202 -0.76 9.89 -7.67
N PHE A 203 0.30 9.10 -7.83
CA PHE A 203 1.64 9.60 -8.14
C PHE A 203 1.83 9.95 -9.62
N LEU A 204 0.86 9.62 -10.47
CA LEU A 204 0.83 10.06 -11.85
C LEU A 204 0.68 11.59 -11.94
N SER A 205 1.05 12.13 -13.09
CA SER A 205 0.69 13.51 -13.40
C SER A 205 -0.81 13.62 -13.63
N PRO A 206 -1.48 14.68 -13.15
CA PRO A 206 -2.89 14.86 -13.39
C PRO A 206 -3.20 15.05 -14.88
N LEU A 207 -4.35 14.55 -15.30
CA LEU A 207 -4.98 15.02 -16.53
C LEU A 207 -5.41 16.50 -16.35
N PRO A 208 -5.36 17.34 -17.40
CA PRO A 208 -5.72 18.74 -17.31
C PRO A 208 -7.09 18.99 -16.64
N GLU A 209 -8.09 18.17 -16.96
CA GLU A 209 -9.45 18.24 -16.43
C GLU A 209 -9.53 17.92 -14.92
N LEU A 210 -8.55 17.16 -14.41
CA LEU A 210 -8.51 16.68 -13.03
C LEU A 210 -7.52 17.46 -12.15
N ALA A 211 -6.70 18.34 -12.74
CA ALA A 211 -5.60 19.02 -12.04
C ALA A 211 -6.06 19.77 -10.78
N ALA A 212 -7.21 20.45 -10.83
CA ALA A 212 -7.76 21.17 -9.68
C ALA A 212 -8.20 20.26 -8.52
N TYR A 213 -8.48 18.98 -8.81
CA TYR A 213 -8.95 17.99 -7.84
C TYR A 213 -7.83 17.06 -7.36
N TRP A 214 -6.65 17.14 -7.97
CA TRP A 214 -5.55 16.18 -7.78
C TRP A 214 -4.73 16.45 -6.53
N ILE A 215 -4.48 15.42 -5.72
CA ILE A 215 -3.71 15.48 -4.49
C ILE A 215 -2.46 14.61 -4.64
N HIS A 216 -1.30 15.22 -4.41
CA HIS A 216 -0.03 14.53 -4.25
C HIS A 216 0.29 14.43 -2.77
N TYR A 217 -0.05 13.29 -2.15
CA TYR A 217 0.16 13.09 -0.72
C TYR A 217 0.55 11.65 -0.42
N PHE A 218 1.51 11.49 0.48
CA PHE A 218 1.95 10.18 0.94
C PHE A 218 2.49 10.24 2.38
N PRO A 219 2.16 9.24 3.22
CA PRO A 219 1.14 8.21 2.99
C PRO A 219 -0.29 8.79 3.06
N LEU A 220 -1.21 8.30 2.23
CA LEU A 220 -2.60 8.78 2.25
C LEU A 220 -3.31 8.54 3.58
N SER A 221 -2.88 7.52 4.34
CA SER A 221 -3.47 7.16 5.62
C SER A 221 -3.58 8.33 6.59
N GLU A 222 -2.59 9.22 6.66
CA GLU A 222 -2.55 10.38 7.58
C GLU A 222 -3.79 11.29 7.45
N ILE A 223 -4.36 11.38 6.26
CA ILE A 223 -5.45 12.31 5.93
C ILE A 223 -6.79 11.60 5.70
N LEU A 224 -6.88 10.29 5.94
CA LEU A 224 -8.13 9.55 5.74
C LEU A 224 -9.23 9.96 6.72
N THR A 225 -8.88 10.54 7.87
CA THR A 225 -9.85 11.06 8.85
C THR A 225 -10.80 12.09 8.27
N GLY A 226 -10.35 12.89 7.29
CA GLY A 226 -11.17 13.88 6.60
C GLY A 226 -12.04 13.34 5.46
N VAL A 227 -11.94 12.05 5.13
CA VAL A 227 -12.64 11.41 4.00
C VAL A 227 -13.90 10.67 4.48
N ASP A 228 -15.01 10.86 3.77
CA ASP A 228 -16.29 10.19 4.04
C ASP A 228 -16.46 8.90 3.24
N LEU A 229 -15.90 8.83 2.03
CA LEU A 229 -15.91 7.63 1.18
C LEU A 229 -14.61 7.50 0.38
N LEU A 230 -14.02 6.31 0.42
CA LEU A 230 -12.91 5.92 -0.44
C LEU A 230 -13.41 5.20 -1.70
N ILE A 231 -12.78 5.49 -2.84
CA ILE A 231 -12.96 4.74 -4.08
C ILE A 231 -11.60 4.40 -4.68
N GLY A 232 -11.40 3.16 -5.13
CA GLY A 232 -10.15 2.78 -5.81
C GLY A 232 -10.16 1.35 -6.31
N GLY A 233 -8.98 0.78 -6.57
CA GLY A 233 -8.85 -0.65 -6.87
C GLY A 233 -8.87 -1.53 -5.60
N GLY A 234 -9.15 -2.82 -5.75
CA GLY A 234 -9.09 -3.84 -4.68
C GLY A 234 -7.67 -4.26 -4.27
N GLY A 235 -6.72 -3.33 -4.36
CA GLY A 235 -5.34 -3.55 -3.94
C GLY A 235 -5.23 -3.68 -2.42
N TYR A 236 -4.27 -4.49 -1.95
CA TYR A 236 -4.08 -4.78 -0.52
C TYR A 236 -4.12 -3.52 0.36
N ASN A 237 -3.33 -2.49 0.03
CA ASN A 237 -3.14 -1.34 0.92
C ASN A 237 -4.41 -0.50 1.10
N LEU A 238 -5.15 -0.22 0.03
CA LEU A 238 -6.36 0.60 0.12
C LEU A 238 -7.45 -0.12 0.93
N ILE A 239 -7.63 -1.42 0.68
CA ILE A 239 -8.57 -2.25 1.46
C ILE A 239 -8.13 -2.31 2.92
N ALA A 240 -6.86 -2.64 3.19
CA ALA A 240 -6.28 -2.71 4.52
C ALA A 240 -6.48 -1.40 5.32
N GLU A 241 -6.10 -0.26 4.75
CA GLU A 241 -6.26 1.05 5.38
C GLU A 241 -7.74 1.36 5.61
N SER A 242 -8.64 1.04 4.66
CA SER A 242 -10.07 1.25 4.87
C SER A 242 -10.63 0.48 6.07
N ARG A 243 -10.16 -0.76 6.29
CA ARG A 243 -10.58 -1.56 7.45
C ARG A 243 -10.02 -1.03 8.75
N VAL A 244 -8.71 -0.78 8.81
CA VAL A 244 -8.04 -0.32 10.04
C VAL A 244 -8.59 1.03 10.50
N PHE A 245 -8.92 1.92 9.57
CA PHE A 245 -9.42 3.26 9.88
C PHE A 245 -10.95 3.38 9.77
N SER A 246 -11.66 2.26 9.66
CA SER A 246 -13.12 2.19 9.59
C SER A 246 -13.71 3.12 8.53
N LYS A 247 -13.06 3.21 7.38
CA LYS A 247 -13.50 4.05 6.25
C LYS A 247 -14.42 3.26 5.35
N LYS A 248 -15.53 3.91 4.97
CA LYS A 248 -16.41 3.40 3.91
C LYS A 248 -15.61 3.33 2.62
N ILE A 249 -15.80 2.26 1.86
CA ILE A 249 -15.10 2.06 0.61
C ILE A 249 -16.02 1.48 -0.47
N LEU A 250 -15.79 1.91 -1.70
CA LEU A 250 -16.20 1.23 -2.91
C LEU A 250 -14.96 0.89 -3.73
N SER A 251 -14.92 -0.26 -4.40
CA SER A 251 -13.70 -0.74 -5.07
C SER A 251 -13.97 -1.49 -6.36
N PHE A 252 -13.08 -1.29 -7.32
CA PHE A 252 -13.02 -2.06 -8.56
C PHE A 252 -12.07 -3.23 -8.38
N ALA A 253 -12.51 -4.44 -8.73
CA ALA A 253 -11.65 -5.60 -8.80
C ALA A 253 -10.97 -5.63 -10.18
N PHE A 254 -9.70 -5.23 -10.26
CA PHE A 254 -8.95 -5.35 -11.52
C PHE A 254 -8.45 -6.79 -11.70
N GLU A 255 -8.60 -7.33 -12.91
CA GLU A 255 -8.06 -8.65 -13.24
C GLU A 255 -6.54 -8.59 -13.28
N ARG A 256 -5.89 -9.49 -12.53
CA ARG A 256 -4.44 -9.60 -12.45
C ARG A 256 -4.06 -11.08 -12.42
N PRO A 257 -2.97 -11.49 -13.09
CA PRO A 257 -2.52 -12.88 -13.05
C PRO A 257 -2.16 -13.39 -11.66
N LEU A 258 -1.61 -12.52 -10.79
CA LEU A 258 -1.04 -12.90 -9.48
C LEU A 258 -1.64 -12.12 -8.30
N ASP A 259 -2.63 -11.26 -8.55
CA ASP A 259 -3.22 -10.41 -7.51
C ASP A 259 -4.75 -10.49 -7.53
N HIS A 260 -5.29 -11.42 -6.75
CA HIS A 260 -6.73 -11.69 -6.67
C HIS A 260 -7.49 -10.59 -5.89
N GLN A 261 -7.68 -9.43 -6.53
CA GLN A 261 -8.33 -8.26 -5.90
C GLN A 261 -9.77 -8.54 -5.48
N ALA A 262 -10.53 -9.28 -6.29
CA ALA A 262 -11.91 -9.64 -6.00
C ALA A 262 -12.07 -10.37 -4.66
N ALA A 263 -11.11 -11.22 -4.28
CA ALA A 263 -11.17 -11.99 -3.04
C ALA A 263 -11.07 -11.11 -1.76
N ARG A 264 -10.66 -9.84 -1.89
CA ARG A 264 -10.49 -8.91 -0.76
C ARG A 264 -11.65 -7.93 -0.60
N ILE A 265 -12.45 -7.74 -1.65
CA ILE A 265 -13.55 -6.78 -1.67
C ILE A 265 -14.82 -7.49 -1.20
N GLN A 266 -15.56 -6.89 -0.26
CA GLN A 266 -16.83 -7.45 0.16
C GLN A 266 -17.90 -7.20 -0.92
N PRO A 267 -18.89 -8.08 -1.11
CA PRO A 267 -19.87 -7.96 -2.20
C PRO A 267 -20.56 -6.59 -2.29
N HIS A 268 -20.79 -5.96 -1.14
CA HIS A 268 -21.49 -4.69 -1.02
C HIS A 268 -20.60 -3.46 -1.30
N GLU A 269 -19.30 -3.68 -1.51
CA GLU A 269 -18.29 -2.65 -1.78
C GLU A 269 -17.88 -2.62 -3.25
N ILE A 270 -18.38 -3.54 -4.07
CA ILE A 270 -17.95 -3.67 -5.45
C ILE A 270 -18.55 -2.54 -6.31
N LEU A 271 -17.72 -1.95 -7.16
CA LEU A 271 -18.11 -1.22 -8.36
C LEU A 271 -17.68 -2.02 -9.58
N ASN A 272 -18.58 -2.15 -10.56
CA ASN A 272 -18.28 -2.88 -11.78
C ASN A 272 -17.78 -1.93 -12.87
N THR A 273 -16.89 -2.44 -13.72
CA THR A 273 -16.46 -1.76 -14.94
C THR A 273 -17.59 -1.58 -15.96
N GLU A 274 -18.76 -2.19 -15.76
CA GLU A 274 -19.92 -2.00 -16.62
C GLU A 274 -21.00 -1.10 -16.01
N ASP A 275 -20.82 -0.64 -14.76
CA ASP A 275 -21.82 0.21 -14.09
C ASP A 275 -21.97 1.56 -14.82
N SER A 276 -23.19 1.92 -15.21
CA SER A 276 -23.51 3.23 -15.80
C SER A 276 -23.22 4.38 -14.82
N PRO A 277 -23.07 5.64 -15.31
CA PRO A 277 -22.91 6.79 -14.42
C PRO A 277 -23.99 6.89 -13.33
N GLN A 278 -25.24 6.57 -13.66
CA GLN A 278 -26.36 6.59 -12.70
C GLN A 278 -26.24 5.48 -11.66
N GLN A 279 -25.78 4.27 -12.05
CA GLN A 279 -25.54 3.17 -11.11
C GLN A 279 -24.39 3.50 -10.15
N ILE A 280 -23.30 4.09 -10.66
CA ILE A 280 -22.18 4.58 -9.85
C ILE A 280 -22.64 5.61 -8.82
N GLN A 281 -23.37 6.64 -9.28
CA GLN A 281 -23.93 7.66 -8.38
C GLN A 281 -24.82 7.02 -7.31
N SER A 282 -25.76 6.16 -7.71
CA SER A 282 -26.69 5.50 -6.78
C SER A 282 -25.96 4.71 -5.69
N ARG A 283 -24.93 3.94 -6.05
CA ARG A 283 -24.10 3.19 -5.08
C ARG A 283 -23.35 4.12 -4.13
N ILE A 284 -22.75 5.20 -4.65
CA ILE A 284 -22.04 6.19 -3.84
C ILE A 284 -22.97 6.87 -2.84
N PHE A 285 -24.12 7.36 -3.30
CA PHE A 285 -25.09 8.01 -2.41
C PHE A 285 -25.68 7.05 -1.40
N SER A 286 -25.93 5.79 -1.76
CA SER A 286 -26.36 4.76 -0.81
C SER A 286 -25.35 4.60 0.33
N ARG A 287 -24.04 4.48 0.00
CA ARG A 287 -22.97 4.38 0.99
C ARG A 287 -22.85 5.62 1.89
N LEU A 288 -23.04 6.80 1.31
CA LEU A 288 -22.98 8.06 2.06
C LEU A 288 -24.21 8.26 2.97
N LYS A 289 -25.38 7.72 2.61
CA LYS A 289 -26.63 7.81 3.41
C LYS A 289 -26.53 7.07 4.75
N ASP A 290 -25.74 5.99 4.83
CA ASP A 290 -25.53 5.24 6.08
C ASP A 290 -24.63 5.99 7.09
N ALA A 291 -24.69 7.32 7.15
CA ALA A 291 -23.90 8.14 8.07
C ALA A 291 -24.63 8.30 9.42
N LEU A 292 -24.73 7.21 10.18
CA LEU A 292 -24.92 7.23 11.62
C LEU A 292 -23.87 6.31 12.27
N PRO A 293 -23.27 6.70 13.41
CA PRO A 293 -22.26 5.89 14.08
C PRO A 293 -22.93 4.81 14.92
N GLU A 294 -22.55 3.55 14.73
CA GLU A 294 -22.57 2.60 15.85
C GLU A 294 -21.16 2.58 16.46
N ALA A 295 -21.13 2.93 17.74
CA ALA A 295 -19.98 2.80 18.60
C ALA A 295 -19.63 1.33 18.85
N SER A 296 -18.41 1.12 19.36
CA SER A 296 -17.79 -0.13 19.83
C SER A 296 -16.96 -0.89 18.77
N SER A 297 -15.74 -1.35 19.03
CA SER A 297 -14.90 -1.30 20.24
C SER A 297 -13.42 -1.45 19.85
N ASP A 298 -12.56 -0.56 20.34
CA ASP A 298 -11.11 -0.70 20.37
C ASP A 298 -10.71 -1.73 21.44
N GLN A 299 -10.86 -3.04 21.17
CA GLN A 299 -10.41 -4.08 22.10
C GLN A 299 -9.34 -5.05 21.58
N THR A 300 -8.95 -4.99 20.31
CA THR A 300 -8.06 -6.05 19.78
C THR A 300 -6.56 -5.79 19.99
N ALA A 301 -6.12 -4.55 20.18
CA ALA A 301 -4.69 -4.24 20.40
C ALA A 301 -4.25 -4.39 21.86
N HIS A 302 -5.16 -4.16 22.83
CA HIS A 302 -4.86 -4.32 24.25
C HIS A 302 -4.92 -5.80 24.68
N GLN A 303 -5.85 -6.59 24.12
CA GLN A 303 -5.88 -8.05 24.35
C GLN A 303 -4.65 -8.77 23.79
N LEU A 304 -4.16 -8.39 22.59
CA LEU A 304 -2.92 -8.97 22.05
C LEU A 304 -1.67 -8.57 22.85
N ALA A 305 -1.68 -7.40 23.50
CA ALA A 305 -0.58 -6.98 24.38
C ALA A 305 -0.63 -7.73 25.73
N GLN A 306 -1.82 -8.04 26.24
CA GLN A 306 -2.02 -8.80 27.47
C GLN A 306 -1.63 -10.29 27.30
N GLU A 307 -2.03 -10.92 26.19
CA GLU A 307 -1.66 -12.31 25.89
C GLU A 307 -0.15 -12.51 25.67
N ILE A 308 0.56 -11.49 25.20
CA ILE A 308 2.03 -11.51 25.09
C ILE A 308 2.70 -11.29 26.46
N SER A 309 2.04 -10.58 27.39
CA SER A 309 2.53 -10.40 28.76
C SER A 309 2.31 -11.64 29.63
N ASP A 310 1.24 -12.39 29.41
CA ASP A 310 0.91 -13.60 30.18
C ASP A 310 1.70 -14.85 29.70
N LEU A 311 2.46 -14.72 28.61
CA LEU A 311 3.38 -15.73 28.06
C LEU A 311 4.86 -15.51 28.46
N LEU A 312 5.14 -14.47 29.26
CA LEU A 312 6.45 -14.18 29.87
C LEU A 312 6.42 -14.41 31.38
#